data_AF-I1BHK9-F1
#
_entry.id   AF-I1BHK9-F1
#
_cell.length_a   1.000
_cell.length_b   1.000
_cell.length_c   1.000
_cell.angle_alpha   90.00
_cell.angle_beta   90.00
_cell.angle_gamma   90.00
#
_symmetry.space_group_name_H-M   'P 1'
#
loop_
_entity.id
_entity.type
_entity.pdbx_description
1 polymer ?
#
loop_
_entity_poly.entity_id
_entity_poly.type
_entity_poly.pdbx_seq_one_letter_code
_entity_poly.pdbx_strand_id
1 'polypeptide(L)'
;MRFKLYYSKLPKDIASRYVLLLDPMLATGGSAMQAVQVLLDNNVKEDHIIFLNLIGSPEGIDCFIAKYPKVKIVIGELDAGLNEDKYIVPGCGDFGCRYFGTD
;
A
#
# COMPACT_ATOMS: atom_id res chain seq x y z
N MET A 1 -4.65 -7.20 -15.26
CA MET A 1 -3.20 -7.28 -14.96
C MET A 1 -3.04 -8.12 -13.69
N ARG A 2 -2.15 -9.12 -13.63
CA ARG A 2 -1.99 -10.00 -12.45
C ARG A 2 -0.77 -9.51 -11.67
N PHE A 3 -0.97 -8.97 -10.48
CA PHE A 3 0.13 -8.54 -9.61
C PHE A 3 1.00 -9.76 -9.29
N LYS A 4 2.32 -9.64 -9.51
CA LYS A 4 3.29 -10.72 -9.29
C LYS A 4 4.32 -10.27 -8.27
N LEU A 5 4.53 -11.10 -7.25
CA LEU A 5 5.65 -10.92 -6.34
C LEU A 5 6.95 -11.27 -7.08
N TYR A 6 7.81 -10.27 -7.30
CA TYR A 6 9.11 -10.47 -7.94
C TYR A 6 10.20 -10.88 -6.93
N TYR A 7 10.19 -10.28 -5.75
CA TYR A 7 11.19 -10.50 -4.71
C TYR A 7 10.59 -10.23 -3.33
N SER A 8 10.98 -11.01 -2.33
CA SER A 8 10.67 -10.77 -0.93
C SER A 8 11.81 -11.24 -0.04
N LYS A 9 12.14 -10.43 0.97
CA LYS A 9 13.10 -10.77 2.02
C LYS A 9 12.62 -10.17 3.32
N LEU A 10 12.18 -11.03 4.23
CA LEU A 10 11.58 -10.65 5.49
C LEU A 10 12.45 -11.13 6.68
N PRO A 11 12.39 -10.47 7.85
CA PRO A 11 12.96 -11.00 9.07
C PRO A 11 12.41 -12.40 9.37
N LYS A 12 13.26 -13.31 9.86
CA LYS A 12 12.86 -14.71 10.17
C LYS A 12 11.75 -14.80 11.23
N ASP A 13 11.64 -13.79 12.08
CA ASP A 13 10.69 -13.69 13.18
C ASP A 13 9.56 -12.68 12.89
N ILE A 14 9.30 -12.35 11.61
CA ILE A 14 8.29 -11.34 11.26
C ILE A 14 6.89 -11.65 11.81
N ALA A 15 6.54 -12.93 11.96
CA ALA A 15 5.24 -13.38 12.47
C ALA A 15 4.90 -12.86 13.88
N SER A 16 5.91 -12.53 14.71
CA SER A 16 5.73 -12.02 16.08
C SER A 16 5.90 -10.50 16.20
N ARG A 17 6.03 -9.78 15.08
CA ARG A 17 6.31 -8.33 15.06
C ARG A 17 5.09 -7.50 14.68
N TYR A 18 5.16 -6.21 14.99
CA TYR A 18 4.37 -5.20 14.29
C TYR A 18 5.10 -4.80 13.00
N VAL A 19 4.36 -4.61 11.92
CA VAL A 19 4.91 -4.28 10.60
C VAL A 19 4.43 -2.89 10.20
N LEU A 20 5.37 -2.00 9.94
CA LEU A 20 5.11 -0.77 9.21
C LEU A 20 5.25 -1.07 7.72
N LEU A 21 4.12 -1.21 7.03
CA LEU A 21 4.10 -1.34 5.57
C LEU A 21 4.20 0.07 4.98
N LEU A 22 5.25 0.33 4.21
CA LEU A 22 5.55 1.68 3.69
C LEU A 22 5.30 1.71 2.19
N ASP A 23 4.37 2.56 1.74
CA ASP A 23 4.15 2.87 0.34
C ASP A 23 3.67 4.33 0.24
N PRO A 24 4.39 5.24 -0.44
CA PRO A 24 3.99 6.64 -0.51
C PRO A 24 2.59 6.85 -1.08
N MET A 25 2.11 5.99 -1.99
CA MET A 25 0.88 6.22 -2.74
C MET A 25 -0.12 5.06 -2.60
N LEU A 26 -1.33 5.36 -2.12
CA LEU A 26 -2.46 4.44 -2.13
C LEU A 26 -3.46 4.81 -3.24
N ALA A 27 -3.13 4.43 -4.48
CA ALA A 27 -3.97 4.70 -5.65
C ALA A 27 -5.12 3.68 -5.78
N THR A 28 -4.90 2.55 -6.46
CA THR A 28 -5.91 1.48 -6.58
C THR A 28 -5.85 0.45 -5.45
N GLY A 29 -4.81 0.48 -4.62
CA GLY A 29 -4.55 -0.48 -3.54
C GLY A 29 -4.05 -1.87 -3.97
N GLY A 30 -4.00 -2.17 -5.27
CA GLY A 30 -3.63 -3.51 -5.77
C GLY A 30 -2.26 -4.03 -5.32
N SER A 31 -1.22 -3.20 -5.40
CA SER A 31 0.15 -3.52 -4.96
C SER A 31 0.19 -3.76 -3.44
N ALA A 32 -0.36 -2.82 -2.68
CA ALA A 32 -0.41 -2.88 -1.22
C ALA A 32 -1.16 -4.13 -0.73
N MET A 33 -2.28 -4.47 -1.38
CA MET A 33 -3.04 -5.67 -1.07
C MET A 33 -2.24 -6.96 -1.30
N GLN A 34 -1.40 -7.01 -2.35
CA GLN A 34 -0.50 -8.14 -2.54
C GLN A 34 0.59 -8.19 -1.46
N ALA A 35 1.15 -7.04 -1.07
CA ALA A 35 2.14 -6.98 0.00
C ALA A 35 1.56 -7.45 1.35
N VAL A 36 0.34 -7.03 1.69
CA VAL A 36 -0.37 -7.53 2.88
C VAL A 36 -0.56 -9.04 2.79
N GLN A 37 -0.98 -9.58 1.64
CA GLN A 37 -1.11 -11.02 1.47
C GLN A 37 0.20 -11.76 1.78
N VAL A 38 1.34 -11.26 1.30
CA VAL A 38 2.66 -11.85 1.59
C VAL A 38 2.97 -11.85 3.09
N LEU A 39 2.61 -10.77 3.81
CA LEU A 39 2.78 -10.70 5.27
C LEU A 39 1.91 -11.73 5.98
N LEU A 40 0.64 -11.86 5.58
CA LEU A 40 -0.29 -12.85 6.13
C LEU A 40 0.17 -14.29 5.84
N ASP A 41 0.66 -14.56 4.63
CA ASP A 41 1.24 -15.86 4.25
C ASP A 41 2.48 -16.21 5.08
N ASN A 42 3.16 -15.20 5.65
CA ASN A 42 4.26 -15.34 6.60
C ASN A 42 3.80 -15.27 8.08
N ASN A 43 2.52 -15.48 8.34
CA ASN A 43 1.89 -15.52 9.66
C ASN A 43 1.94 -14.21 10.46
N VAL A 44 2.14 -13.06 9.80
CA VAL A 44 1.91 -11.76 10.43
C VAL A 44 0.40 -11.62 10.68
N LYS A 45 0.02 -11.21 11.89
CA LYS A 45 -1.39 -10.94 12.19
C LYS A 45 -1.84 -9.68 11.46
N GLU A 46 -3.04 -9.70 10.90
CA GLU A 46 -3.57 -8.57 10.11
C GLU A 46 -3.64 -7.26 10.94
N ASP A 47 -4.02 -7.35 12.21
CA ASP A 47 -4.08 -6.24 13.17
C ASP A 47 -2.71 -5.76 13.68
N HIS A 48 -1.63 -6.44 13.29
CA HIS A 48 -0.24 -6.03 13.56
C HIS A 48 0.37 -5.25 12.38
N ILE A 49 -0.37 -5.08 11.28
CA ILE A 49 0.08 -4.33 10.11
C ILE A 49 -0.44 -2.90 10.21
N ILE A 50 0.48 -1.94 10.13
CA ILE A 50 0.19 -0.51 10.01
C ILE A 50 0.68 -0.08 8.63
N PHE A 51 -0.25 0.29 7.77
CA PHE A 51 0.03 0.76 6.42
C PHE A 51 0.17 2.29 6.41
N LEU A 52 1.38 2.76 6.08
CA LEU A 52 1.74 4.17 6.08
C LEU A 52 1.82 4.71 4.64
N ASN A 53 1.05 5.77 4.38
CA ASN A 53 0.99 6.43 3.07
C ASN A 53 1.17 7.94 3.20
N LEU A 54 1.72 8.57 2.16
CA LEU A 54 1.74 10.02 2.05
C LEU A 54 0.42 10.52 1.48
N ILE A 55 -0.01 9.95 0.35
CA ILE A 55 -1.19 10.36 -0.40
C ILE A 55 -1.99 9.14 -0.86
N GLY A 56 -3.30 9.29 -1.02
CA GLY A 56 -4.16 8.20 -1.47
C GLY A 56 -5.50 8.68 -2.03
N SER A 57 -6.25 7.76 -2.61
CA SER A 57 -7.57 8.01 -3.14
C SER A 57 -8.67 7.30 -2.33
N PRO A 58 -9.90 7.84 -2.29
CA PRO A 58 -11.04 7.19 -1.65
C PRO A 58 -11.27 5.77 -2.18
N GLU A 59 -11.17 5.57 -3.51
CA GLU A 59 -11.37 4.28 -4.16
C GLU A 59 -10.31 3.25 -3.73
N GLY A 60 -9.06 3.67 -3.56
CA GLY A 60 -7.98 2.84 -3.05
C GLY A 60 -8.22 2.40 -1.61
N ILE A 61 -8.67 3.31 -0.75
CA ILE A 61 -8.97 3.04 0.65
C ILE A 61 -10.15 2.07 0.77
N ASP A 62 -11.25 2.36 0.09
CA ASP A 62 -12.45 1.53 0.15
C ASP A 62 -12.15 0.10 -0.32
N CYS A 63 -11.40 -0.02 -1.42
CA CYS A 63 -10.97 -1.33 -1.93
C CYS A 63 -10.06 -2.06 -0.93
N PHE A 64 -9.11 -1.36 -0.32
CA PHE A 64 -8.16 -1.96 0.63
C PHE A 64 -8.85 -2.40 1.92
N ILE A 65 -9.68 -1.55 2.54
CA ILE A 65 -10.37 -1.84 3.81
C ILE A 65 -11.42 -2.95 3.62
N ALA A 66 -12.09 -3.00 2.46
CA ALA A 66 -13.02 -4.09 2.16
C ALA A 66 -12.34 -5.46 2.19
N LYS A 67 -11.04 -5.54 1.86
CA LYS A 67 -10.28 -6.79 1.85
C LYS A 67 -9.52 -7.05 3.15
N TYR A 68 -8.95 -6.01 3.77
CA TYR A 68 -8.11 -6.11 4.96
C TYR A 68 -8.58 -5.16 6.06
N PRO A 69 -9.77 -5.40 6.65
CA PRO A 69 -10.43 -4.47 7.57
C PRO A 69 -9.70 -4.30 8.92
N LYS A 70 -8.75 -5.16 9.25
CA LYS A 70 -8.00 -5.07 10.52
C LYS A 70 -6.66 -4.32 10.38
N VAL A 71 -6.20 -4.10 9.16
CA VAL A 71 -4.99 -3.31 8.91
C VAL A 71 -5.27 -1.85 9.26
N LYS A 72 -4.37 -1.22 10.03
CA LYS A 72 -4.48 0.21 10.34
C LYS A 72 -3.84 1.02 9.22
N ILE A 73 -4.60 1.91 8.58
CA ILE A 73 -4.07 2.87 7.60
C ILE A 73 -3.77 4.19 8.31
N VAL A 74 -2.59 4.76 8.05
CA VAL A 74 -2.23 6.14 8.41
C VAL A 74 -1.79 6.84 7.14
N ILE A 75 -2.51 7.90 6.77
CA ILE A 75 -2.34 8.60 5.51
C ILE A 75 -2.26 10.11 5.76
N GLY A 76 -1.34 10.78 5.06
CA GLY A 76 -1.13 12.22 5.20
C GLY A 76 -2.22 13.04 4.51
N GLU A 77 -2.55 12.70 3.27
CA GLU A 77 -3.49 13.45 2.43
C GLU A 77 -4.40 12.51 1.62
N LEU A 78 -5.68 12.89 1.52
CA LEU A 78 -6.67 12.23 0.68
C LEU A 78 -7.10 13.17 -0.43
N ASP A 79 -6.81 12.73 -1.64
CA ASP A 79 -7.09 13.47 -2.86
C ASP A 79 -8.46 13.09 -3.44
N ALA A 80 -8.90 13.84 -4.47
CA ALA A 80 -10.26 13.76 -4.96
C ALA A 80 -10.64 12.38 -5.53
N GLY A 81 -9.66 11.65 -6.08
CA GLY A 81 -9.89 10.33 -6.65
C GLY A 81 -8.82 9.94 -7.64
N LEU A 82 -9.19 9.06 -8.56
CA LEU A 82 -8.33 8.60 -9.65
C LEU A 82 -8.80 9.14 -11.01
N ASN A 83 -7.85 9.43 -11.90
CA ASN A 83 -8.15 9.68 -13.32
C ASN A 83 -8.30 8.37 -14.13
N GLU A 84 -8.49 8.48 -15.45
CA GLU A 84 -8.66 7.35 -16.37
C GLU A 84 -7.46 6.39 -16.37
N ASP A 85 -6.25 6.95 -16.22
CA ASP A 85 -4.96 6.23 -16.14
C ASP A 85 -4.64 5.71 -14.73
N LYS A 86 -5.54 5.85 -13.76
CA LYS A 86 -5.39 5.42 -12.36
C LYS A 86 -4.32 6.17 -11.56
N TYR A 87 -3.99 7.39 -11.97
CA TYR A 87 -3.24 8.33 -11.13
C TYR A 87 -4.16 9.05 -10.16
N ILE A 88 -3.66 9.28 -8.95
CA ILE A 88 -4.31 10.12 -7.95
C ILE A 88 -4.37 11.56 -8.48
N VAL A 89 -5.50 12.24 -8.30
CA VAL A 89 -5.69 13.63 -8.74
C VAL A 89 -6.24 14.51 -7.60
N PRO A 90 -5.67 15.71 -7.34
CA PRO A 90 -4.59 16.40 -8.07
C PRO A 90 -3.22 15.69 -8.07
N GLY A 91 -2.93 14.90 -7.05
CA GLY A 91 -1.83 13.95 -6.99
C GLY A 91 -0.44 14.57 -6.83
N CYS A 92 0.56 13.70 -6.87
CA CYS A 92 1.97 14.09 -6.87
C CYS A 92 2.75 13.57 -8.10
N GLY A 93 2.06 13.08 -9.14
CA GLY A 93 2.69 12.37 -10.26
C GLY A 93 3.23 11.01 -9.83
N ASP A 94 4.28 10.53 -10.50
CA ASP A 94 5.00 9.32 -10.07
C ASP A 94 5.97 9.67 -8.93
N PHE A 95 5.61 9.30 -7.70
CA PHE A 95 6.45 9.55 -6.53
C PHE A 95 7.83 8.90 -6.66
N GLY A 96 7.91 7.69 -7.22
CA GLY A 96 9.15 6.94 -7.35
C GLY A 96 10.12 7.66 -8.27
N CYS A 97 9.68 7.99 -9.49
CA CYS A 97 10.53 8.66 -10.46
C CYS A 97 10.99 10.03 -9.97
N ARG A 98 10.10 10.81 -9.35
CA ARG A 98 10.44 12.14 -8.78
C ARG A 98 11.40 12.04 -7.59
N TYR A 99 11.22 11.06 -6.71
CA TYR A 99 12.06 10.90 -5.52
C TYR A 99 13.46 10.39 -5.86
N PHE A 100 13.56 9.47 -6.82
CA PHE A 100 14.84 8.89 -7.24
C PHE A 100 15.52 9.63 -8.41
N GLY A 101 14.84 10.59 -9.04
CA GLY A 101 15.37 11.36 -10.16
C GLY A 101 15.51 10.55 -11.44
N THR A 102 14.52 9.71 -11.75
CA THR A 102 14.49 8.83 -12.93
C THR A 102 13.37 9.17 -13.91
N ASP A 103 12.88 10.41 -13.84
CA ASP A 103 11.96 11.01 -14.83
C ASP A 103 12.63 11.19 -16.20
#